data_AF-A0A2V5P7R5-F1
#
_entry.id   AF-A0A2V5P7R5-F1
#
_cell.length_a   1.000
_cell.length_b   1.000
_cell.length_c   1.000
_cell.angle_alpha   90.00
_cell.angle_beta   90.00
_cell.angle_gamma   90.00
#
_symmetry.space_group_name_H-M   'P 1'
#
loop_
_entity.id
_entity.type
_entity.pdbx_description
1 polymer ?
#
loop_
_entity_poly.entity_id
_entity_poly.type
_entity_poly.pdbx_seq_one_letter_code
_entity_poly.pdbx_strand_id
1 'polypeptide(L)'
;MPLMRKPGFLWQGLLIVQKIVALASVGVVSLRQDKLLAQREAAERAQAIADDLLPKLWSELTTVPEPPGLTPHTFQVDDAGQLFFPPPVSPIPVPKPFSLADLNAEQARWCRLARQAEQTDPDAAARAYQDFLDSSPPEDFAAAAYFALGLLFGQQGDSPAAAQTYRVVLEKYPAASGESGLPLAPLAQFKLIELAALTTNNVAQDPLVSPMAFCSNILNHPTPLTPYFLSPGSEAANVSSLSHHDLMAATLREWEIEEQSRRLFSAASKQFDLSRFPPAGVGVEKIVAPRLFWFTTPPTWRRSGSHGTRPGADAEMENPNWLAARFDWLTTSNGSYIGTNHCFVCRHESEVGNFLTAVVKAAKPIPDYFGIGVEVAGKQPAFFDTDLRLWHYFHYGGKGGGIRKEYLSPLAT
;
A
#
# COMPACT_ATOMS: atom_id res chain seq x y z
N MET A 1 29.33 -102.17 7.90
CA MET A 1 30.39 -101.14 7.85
C MET A 1 30.10 -100.18 6.70
N PRO A 2 29.82 -98.89 6.92
CA PRO A 2 29.68 -97.94 5.82
C PRO A 2 31.01 -97.25 5.51
N LEU A 3 31.36 -97.19 4.21
CA LEU A 3 32.56 -96.54 3.68
C LEU A 3 32.37 -95.02 3.56
N MET A 4 33.27 -94.24 4.17
CA MET A 4 33.40 -92.79 4.03
C MET A 4 33.81 -92.40 2.59
N ARG A 5 33.00 -91.54 1.94
CA ARG A 5 33.35 -90.89 0.65
C ARG A 5 34.17 -89.62 0.90
N LYS A 6 35.29 -89.46 0.18
CA LYS A 6 36.12 -88.24 0.16
C LYS A 6 35.37 -87.11 -0.57
N PRO A 7 35.36 -85.87 -0.03
CA PRO A 7 34.73 -84.74 -0.71
C PRO A 7 35.56 -84.36 -1.96
N GLY A 8 34.88 -84.30 -3.11
CA GLY A 8 35.50 -83.92 -4.39
C GLY A 8 35.71 -82.41 -4.52
N PHE A 9 36.66 -82.01 -5.35
CA PHE A 9 37.06 -80.63 -5.65
C PHE A 9 35.89 -79.65 -5.95
N LEU A 10 34.78 -80.15 -6.51
CA LEU A 10 33.55 -79.37 -6.75
C LEU A 10 32.86 -78.91 -5.46
N TRP A 11 32.94 -79.69 -4.38
CA TRP A 11 32.37 -79.33 -3.08
C TRP A 11 33.15 -78.19 -2.41
N GLN A 12 34.48 -78.14 -2.61
CA GLN A 12 35.31 -77.04 -2.12
C GLN A 12 35.04 -75.74 -2.89
N GLY A 13 34.85 -75.81 -4.22
CA GLY A 13 34.44 -74.65 -5.03
C GLY A 13 33.08 -74.08 -4.63
N LEU A 14 32.09 -74.95 -4.36
CA LEU A 14 30.76 -74.54 -3.91
C LEU A 14 30.80 -73.81 -2.56
N LEU A 15 31.61 -74.29 -1.62
CA LEU A 15 31.78 -73.66 -0.30
C LEU A 15 32.48 -72.29 -0.38
N ILE A 16 33.39 -72.09 -1.34
CA ILE A 16 34.02 -70.79 -1.59
C ILE A 16 33.00 -69.80 -2.18
N VAL A 17 32.22 -70.22 -3.18
CA VAL A 17 31.18 -69.37 -3.80
C VAL A 17 30.11 -69.00 -2.78
N GLN A 18 29.67 -69.95 -1.94
CA GLN A 18 28.70 -69.67 -0.87
C GLN A 18 29.20 -68.57 0.09
N LYS A 19 30.49 -68.60 0.47
CA LYS A 19 31.07 -67.55 1.33
C LYS A 19 31.12 -66.20 0.64
N ILE A 20 31.47 -66.15 -0.64
CA ILE A 20 31.51 -64.91 -1.42
C ILE A 20 30.10 -64.33 -1.58
N VAL A 21 29.10 -65.15 -1.87
CA VAL A 21 27.69 -64.72 -1.96
C VAL A 21 27.17 -64.23 -0.61
N ALA A 22 27.52 -64.90 0.49
CA ALA A 22 27.18 -64.45 1.83
C ALA A 22 27.80 -63.08 2.14
N LEU A 23 29.11 -62.91 1.89
CA LEU A 23 29.82 -61.63 2.04
C LEU A 23 29.22 -60.52 1.16
N ALA A 24 28.90 -60.81 -0.10
CA ALA A 24 28.27 -59.85 -1.02
C ALA A 24 26.86 -59.46 -0.53
N SER A 25 26.07 -60.41 -0.04
CA SER A 25 24.73 -60.14 0.49
C SER A 25 24.77 -59.25 1.74
N VAL A 26 25.71 -59.52 2.65
CA VAL A 26 25.95 -58.68 3.85
C VAL A 26 26.41 -57.29 3.43
N GLY A 27 27.30 -57.17 2.45
CA GLY A 27 27.75 -55.89 1.91
C GLY A 27 26.60 -55.06 1.30
N VAL A 28 25.71 -55.69 0.53
CA VAL A 28 24.52 -55.01 -0.03
C VAL A 28 23.55 -54.57 1.06
N VAL A 29 23.34 -55.40 2.09
CA VAL A 29 22.47 -55.04 3.23
C VAL A 29 23.07 -53.90 4.04
N SER A 30 24.38 -53.92 4.31
CA SER A 30 25.10 -52.84 4.99
C SER A 30 24.96 -51.52 4.23
N LEU A 31 25.21 -51.52 2.91
CA LEU A 31 25.08 -50.30 2.09
C LEU A 31 23.64 -49.75 2.08
N ARG A 32 22.63 -50.63 2.14
CA ARG A 32 21.23 -50.19 2.26
C ARG A 32 20.95 -49.59 3.63
N GLN A 33 21.46 -50.17 4.70
CA GLN A 33 21.31 -49.64 6.06
C GLN A 33 22.02 -48.30 6.21
N ASP A 34 23.25 -48.18 5.73
CA ASP A 34 24.04 -46.95 5.74
C ASP A 34 23.33 -45.85 4.95
N LYS A 35 22.75 -46.19 3.79
CA LYS A 35 21.94 -45.26 3.00
C LYS A 35 20.71 -44.77 3.78
N LEU A 36 20.00 -45.65 4.47
CA LEU A 36 18.83 -45.29 5.26
C LEU A 36 19.19 -44.43 6.48
N LEU A 37 20.31 -44.73 7.14
CA LEU A 37 20.85 -43.93 8.24
C LEU A 37 21.23 -42.52 7.76
N ALA A 38 21.98 -42.43 6.66
CA ALA A 38 22.36 -41.15 6.07
C ALA A 38 21.13 -40.32 5.64
N GLN A 39 20.10 -40.96 5.09
CA GLN A 39 18.85 -40.29 4.72
C GLN A 39 18.09 -39.76 5.95
N ARG A 40 18.03 -40.55 7.03
CA ARG A 40 17.39 -40.10 8.28
C ARG A 40 18.15 -38.95 8.92
N GLU A 41 19.48 -39.06 9.02
CA GLU A 41 20.32 -37.99 9.54
C GLU A 41 20.20 -36.71 8.69
N ALA A 42 20.18 -36.84 7.36
CA ALA A 42 19.95 -35.70 6.47
C ALA A 42 18.55 -35.10 6.65
N ALA A 43 17.51 -35.91 6.81
CA ALA A 43 16.14 -35.44 7.06
C ALA A 43 16.02 -34.73 8.42
N GLU A 44 16.62 -35.27 9.48
CA GLU A 44 16.66 -34.65 10.81
C GLU A 44 17.39 -33.31 10.77
N ARG A 45 18.53 -33.23 10.06
CA ARG A 45 19.27 -31.98 9.87
C ARG A 45 18.48 -30.97 9.04
N ALA A 46 17.80 -31.40 7.98
CA ALA A 46 16.95 -30.54 7.15
C ALA A 46 15.80 -29.95 7.98
N GLN A 47 15.15 -30.77 8.81
CA GLN A 47 14.09 -30.32 9.72
C GLN A 47 14.63 -29.29 10.73
N ALA A 48 15.80 -29.55 11.32
CA ALA A 48 16.42 -28.61 12.26
C ALA A 48 16.77 -27.25 11.61
N ILE A 49 17.20 -27.25 10.34
CA ILE A 49 17.43 -26.03 9.57
C ILE A 49 16.11 -25.30 9.32
N ALA A 50 15.06 -26.02 8.92
CA ALA A 50 13.73 -25.45 8.69
C ALA A 50 13.15 -24.83 9.97
N ASP A 51 13.26 -25.52 11.11
CA ASP A 51 12.77 -25.06 12.41
C ASP A 51 13.52 -23.81 12.93
N ASP A 52 14.81 -23.64 12.56
CA ASP A 52 15.59 -22.43 12.88
C ASP A 52 15.27 -21.25 11.94
N LEU A 53 15.02 -21.53 10.66
CA LEU A 53 14.75 -20.50 9.65
C LEU A 53 13.31 -19.99 9.68
N LEU A 54 12.33 -20.88 9.83
CA LEU A 54 10.90 -20.56 9.78
C LEU A 54 10.51 -19.39 10.71
N PRO A 55 10.87 -19.37 12.01
CA PRO A 55 10.51 -18.25 12.89
C PRO A 55 11.20 -16.94 12.50
N LYS A 56 12.42 -16.98 11.95
CA LYS A 56 13.15 -15.79 11.48
C LYS A 56 12.49 -15.19 10.25
N LEU A 57 12.17 -16.04 9.27
CA LEU A 57 11.44 -15.64 8.06
C LEU A 57 10.05 -15.11 8.41
N TRP A 58 9.32 -15.80 9.29
CA TRP A 58 8.02 -15.36 9.75
C TRP A 58 8.07 -14.00 10.45
N SER A 59 9.02 -13.83 11.39
CA SER A 59 9.24 -12.56 12.07
C SER A 59 9.46 -11.47 11.04
N GLU A 60 10.47 -11.59 10.18
CA GLU A 60 10.82 -10.57 9.19
C GLU A 60 9.69 -10.20 8.23
N LEU A 61 8.89 -11.19 7.80
CA LEU A 61 7.72 -10.94 6.92
C LEU A 61 6.60 -10.18 7.63
N THR A 62 6.50 -10.31 8.97
CA THR A 62 5.41 -9.75 9.78
C THR A 62 5.84 -8.58 10.66
N THR A 63 7.13 -8.25 10.72
CA THR A 63 7.62 -7.10 11.48
C THR A 63 7.12 -5.79 10.86
N VAL A 64 6.65 -4.90 11.74
CA VAL A 64 6.18 -3.56 11.40
C VAL A 64 7.38 -2.62 11.26
N PRO A 65 7.56 -1.94 10.12
CA PRO A 65 8.39 -0.74 10.09
C PRO A 65 7.57 0.41 10.71
N GLU A 66 8.06 1.04 11.79
CA GLU A 66 7.62 2.31 12.41
C GLU A 66 6.09 2.55 12.60
N PRO A 67 5.63 3.54 13.40
CA PRO A 67 4.19 3.78 13.54
C PRO A 67 3.51 4.16 12.20
N PRO A 68 2.24 3.75 11.98
CA PRO A 68 1.48 4.05 10.77
C PRO A 68 1.30 5.57 10.63
N GLY A 69 1.63 6.09 9.44
CA GLY A 69 1.60 7.52 9.10
C GLY A 69 2.74 7.94 8.18
N LEU A 70 3.87 7.24 8.22
CA LEU A 70 5.04 7.51 7.36
C LEU A 70 5.53 6.30 6.57
N THR A 71 4.92 5.12 6.79
CA THR A 71 5.35 3.91 6.12
C THR A 71 4.59 3.68 4.81
N PRO A 72 5.27 3.72 3.66
CA PRO A 72 4.62 3.55 2.38
C PRO A 72 4.04 2.14 2.26
N HIS A 73 2.97 2.03 1.47
CA HIS A 73 2.28 0.75 1.20
C HIS A 73 1.63 0.11 2.43
N THR A 74 1.25 0.91 3.43
CA THR A 74 0.50 0.45 4.61
C THR A 74 -0.93 0.96 4.60
N PHE A 75 -1.88 0.15 5.05
CA PHE A 75 -3.27 0.55 5.24
C PHE A 75 -3.88 -0.13 6.47
N GLN A 76 -4.91 0.49 7.02
CA GLN A 76 -5.67 0.01 8.16
C GLN A 76 -7.13 -0.15 7.76
N VAL A 77 -7.74 -1.24 8.20
CA VAL A 77 -9.16 -1.52 7.99
C VAL A 77 -9.89 -1.64 9.33
N ASP A 78 -11.15 -1.26 9.35
CA ASP A 78 -12.04 -1.46 10.50
C ASP A 78 -12.48 -2.93 10.61
N ASP A 79 -13.42 -3.26 11.51
CA ASP A 79 -13.98 -4.61 11.65
C ASP A 79 -14.95 -5.01 10.51
N ALA A 80 -15.38 -4.05 9.69
CA ALA A 80 -16.26 -4.27 8.54
C ALA A 80 -15.49 -4.50 7.24
N GLY A 81 -14.16 -4.35 7.27
CA GLY A 81 -13.27 -4.51 6.13
C GLY A 81 -13.17 -3.26 5.27
N GLN A 82 -13.65 -2.14 5.80
CA GLN A 82 -13.58 -0.85 5.14
C GLN A 82 -12.26 -0.17 5.49
N LEU A 83 -11.78 0.66 4.57
CA LEU A 83 -10.57 1.41 4.77
C LEU A 83 -10.77 2.45 5.88
N PHE A 84 -10.01 2.32 6.96
CA PHE A 84 -9.94 3.29 8.05
C PHE A 84 -8.80 4.29 7.84
N PHE A 85 -7.60 3.79 7.52
CA PHE A 85 -6.44 4.61 7.21
C PHE A 85 -5.72 4.10 5.94
N PRO A 86 -5.35 4.98 5.00
CA PRO A 86 -5.63 6.42 4.99
C PRO A 86 -7.13 6.76 4.81
N PRO A 87 -7.63 7.91 5.28
CA PRO A 87 -9.08 8.20 5.40
C PRO A 87 -9.76 8.24 4.03
N PRO A 88 -10.76 7.41 3.69
CA PRO A 88 -11.25 7.22 2.31
C PRO A 88 -11.58 8.53 1.57
N VAL A 89 -11.28 8.58 0.26
CA VAL A 89 -11.61 9.75 -0.57
C VAL A 89 -13.12 9.83 -0.75
N SER A 90 -13.67 11.00 -0.48
CA SER A 90 -15.08 11.26 -0.72
C SER A 90 -15.41 11.04 -2.21
N PRO A 91 -16.55 10.44 -2.54
CA PRO A 91 -16.93 10.24 -3.93
C PRO A 91 -17.05 11.58 -4.66
N ILE A 92 -16.95 11.54 -5.99
CA ILE A 92 -17.23 12.72 -6.83
C ILE A 92 -18.66 13.17 -6.52
N PRO A 93 -18.87 14.43 -6.08
CA PRO A 93 -20.19 14.91 -5.75
C PRO A 93 -21.07 14.91 -6.99
N VAL A 94 -22.33 14.56 -6.81
CA VAL A 94 -23.35 14.71 -7.85
C VAL A 94 -23.73 16.19 -7.92
N PRO A 95 -23.67 16.83 -9.10
CA PRO A 95 -24.11 18.21 -9.26
C PRO A 95 -25.52 18.41 -8.72
N LYS A 96 -25.71 19.44 -7.91
CA LYS A 96 -26.98 19.84 -7.32
C LYS A 96 -27.28 21.30 -7.71
N PRO A 97 -27.70 21.56 -8.96
CA PRO A 97 -28.03 22.90 -9.40
C PRO A 97 -29.10 23.51 -8.50
N PHE A 98 -28.94 24.79 -8.19
CA PHE A 98 -29.88 25.48 -7.33
C PHE A 98 -31.21 25.74 -8.04
N SER A 99 -32.31 25.41 -7.39
CA SER A 99 -33.65 25.63 -7.92
C SER A 99 -34.07 27.07 -7.66
N LEU A 100 -34.18 27.89 -8.71
CA LEU A 100 -34.69 29.27 -8.59
C LEU A 100 -36.14 29.33 -8.07
N ALA A 101 -36.87 28.21 -8.06
CA ALA A 101 -38.20 28.13 -7.45
C ALA A 101 -38.14 28.22 -5.91
N ASP A 102 -36.97 27.99 -5.31
CA ASP A 102 -36.74 28.12 -3.87
C ASP A 102 -36.55 29.60 -3.46
N LEU A 103 -36.49 30.50 -4.44
CA LEU A 103 -36.35 31.94 -4.27
C LEU A 103 -37.67 32.66 -4.52
N ASN A 104 -37.85 33.81 -3.87
CA ASN A 104 -38.93 34.72 -4.25
C ASN A 104 -38.63 35.39 -5.62
N ALA A 105 -39.63 36.06 -6.21
CA ALA A 105 -39.51 36.62 -7.57
C ALA A 105 -38.38 37.66 -7.72
N GLU A 106 -38.14 38.45 -6.67
CA GLU A 106 -37.10 39.47 -6.65
C GLU A 106 -35.70 38.85 -6.50
N GLN A 107 -35.53 37.94 -5.54
CA GLN A 107 -34.35 37.12 -5.35
C GLN A 107 -33.95 36.38 -6.63
N ALA A 108 -34.91 35.70 -7.27
CA ALA A 108 -34.70 35.00 -8.52
C ALA A 108 -34.32 35.93 -9.67
N ARG A 109 -34.78 37.19 -9.65
CA ARG A 109 -34.40 38.21 -10.63
C ARG A 109 -32.96 38.66 -10.41
N TRP A 110 -32.57 39.01 -9.18
CA TRP A 110 -31.20 39.43 -8.85
C TRP A 110 -30.19 38.32 -9.12
N CYS A 111 -30.48 37.08 -8.71
CA CYS A 111 -29.62 35.93 -8.96
C CYS A 111 -29.40 35.69 -10.48
N ARG A 112 -30.45 35.79 -11.31
CA ARG A 112 -30.31 35.68 -12.77
C ARG A 112 -29.49 36.82 -13.36
N LEU A 113 -29.71 38.05 -12.91
CA LEU A 113 -28.96 39.22 -13.38
C LEU A 113 -27.47 39.07 -13.08
N ALA A 114 -27.14 38.67 -11.85
CA ALA A 114 -25.78 38.45 -11.41
C ALA A 114 -25.06 37.40 -12.29
N ARG A 115 -25.64 36.20 -12.43
CA ARG A 115 -25.06 35.11 -13.24
C ARG A 115 -24.86 35.47 -14.70
N GLN A 116 -25.77 36.24 -15.31
CA GLN A 116 -25.63 36.69 -16.69
C GLN A 116 -24.48 37.68 -16.87
N ALA A 117 -24.25 38.53 -15.87
CA ALA A 117 -23.24 39.58 -15.91
C ALA A 117 -21.83 39.08 -15.55
N GLU A 118 -21.68 37.93 -14.88
CA GLU A 118 -20.39 37.42 -14.36
C GLU A 118 -19.23 37.46 -15.38
N GLN A 119 -19.51 37.12 -16.65
CA GLN A 119 -18.47 37.08 -17.68
C GLN A 119 -18.34 38.36 -18.50
N THR A 120 -19.34 39.25 -18.47
CA THR A 120 -19.43 40.41 -19.37
C THR A 120 -19.24 41.74 -18.67
N ASP A 121 -19.72 41.86 -17.43
CA ASP A 121 -19.68 43.07 -16.62
C ASP A 121 -19.56 42.67 -15.13
N PRO A 122 -18.33 42.45 -14.64
CA PRO A 122 -18.10 41.99 -13.27
C PRO A 122 -18.61 42.99 -12.21
N ASP A 123 -18.61 44.29 -12.52
CA ASP A 123 -19.16 45.32 -11.63
C ASP A 123 -20.67 45.25 -11.52
N ALA A 124 -21.37 45.03 -12.63
CA ALA A 124 -22.81 44.79 -12.61
C ALA A 124 -23.16 43.48 -11.91
N ALA A 125 -22.36 42.43 -12.10
CA ALA A 125 -22.52 41.16 -11.39
C ALA A 125 -22.36 41.34 -9.88
N ALA A 126 -21.33 42.06 -9.44
CA ALA A 126 -21.09 42.33 -8.02
C ALA A 126 -22.26 43.11 -7.39
N ARG A 127 -22.77 44.15 -8.05
CA ARG A 127 -23.95 44.90 -7.57
C ARG A 127 -25.18 43.99 -7.46
N ALA A 128 -25.45 43.18 -8.48
CA ALA A 128 -26.60 42.28 -8.47
C ALA A 128 -26.49 41.19 -7.38
N TYR A 129 -25.28 40.69 -7.09
CA TYR A 129 -25.06 39.78 -5.97
C TYR A 129 -25.22 40.46 -4.60
N GLN A 130 -24.82 41.73 -4.46
CA GLN A 130 -25.08 42.51 -3.23
C GLN A 130 -26.59 42.71 -3.01
N ASP A 131 -27.32 43.17 -4.04
CA ASP A 131 -28.78 43.31 -3.98
C ASP A 131 -29.46 41.97 -3.63
N PHE A 132 -28.96 40.86 -4.19
CA PHE A 132 -29.42 39.52 -3.87
C PHE A 132 -29.18 39.16 -2.40
N LEU A 133 -27.98 39.42 -1.86
CA LEU A 133 -27.64 39.12 -0.46
C LEU A 133 -28.43 40.00 0.53
N ASP A 134 -28.65 41.27 0.21
CA ASP A 134 -29.45 42.20 1.02
C ASP A 134 -30.90 41.74 1.14
N SER A 135 -31.41 40.99 0.15
CA SER A 135 -32.73 40.34 0.21
C SER A 135 -32.79 39.08 1.08
N SER A 136 -31.71 38.74 1.81
CA SER A 136 -31.61 37.59 2.73
C SER A 136 -32.05 36.25 2.10
N PRO A 137 -31.30 35.75 1.08
CA PRO A 137 -31.63 34.52 0.39
C PRO A 137 -31.33 33.28 1.26
N PRO A 138 -31.83 32.08 0.88
CA PRO A 138 -31.53 30.84 1.58
C PRO A 138 -30.02 30.57 1.69
N GLU A 139 -29.59 29.82 2.70
CA GLU A 139 -28.18 29.67 3.08
C GLU A 139 -27.26 29.21 1.93
N ASP A 140 -27.63 28.16 1.19
CA ASP A 140 -26.83 27.65 0.07
C ASP A 140 -26.65 28.72 -1.04
N PHE A 141 -27.70 29.49 -1.31
CA PHE A 141 -27.65 30.60 -2.27
C PHE A 141 -26.80 31.75 -1.76
N ALA A 142 -26.93 32.11 -0.48
CA ALA A 142 -26.14 33.16 0.14
C ALA A 142 -24.64 32.80 0.11
N ALA A 143 -24.30 31.57 0.48
CA ALA A 143 -22.92 31.08 0.49
C ALA A 143 -22.30 31.12 -0.91
N ALA A 144 -23.02 30.65 -1.93
CA ALA A 144 -22.54 30.71 -3.32
C ALA A 144 -22.40 32.16 -3.83
N ALA A 145 -23.33 33.05 -3.47
CA ALA A 145 -23.26 34.46 -3.83
C ALA A 145 -22.05 35.16 -3.15
N TYR A 146 -21.78 34.89 -1.87
CA TYR A 146 -20.57 35.38 -1.21
C TYR A 146 -19.30 34.84 -1.87
N PHE A 147 -19.27 33.56 -2.22
CA PHE A 147 -18.13 32.96 -2.92
C PHE A 147 -17.91 33.59 -4.30
N ALA A 148 -18.98 33.79 -5.08
CA ALA A 148 -18.94 34.44 -6.40
C ALA A 148 -18.47 35.91 -6.30
N LEU A 149 -18.96 36.66 -5.31
CA LEU A 149 -18.46 38.01 -5.02
C LEU A 149 -16.96 38.03 -4.73
N GLY A 150 -16.46 37.03 -3.98
CA GLY A 150 -15.03 36.92 -3.72
C GLY A 150 -14.20 36.71 -4.99
N LEU A 151 -14.72 35.92 -5.94
CA LEU A 151 -14.08 35.74 -7.25
C LEU A 151 -14.09 37.05 -8.05
N LEU A 152 -15.22 37.76 -8.08
CA LEU A 152 -15.36 39.03 -8.80
C LEU A 152 -14.42 40.10 -8.24
N PHE A 153 -14.38 40.28 -6.91
CA PHE A 153 -13.45 41.22 -6.28
C PHE A 153 -11.99 40.84 -6.52
N GLY A 154 -11.67 39.54 -6.52
CA GLY A 154 -10.35 39.05 -6.89
C GLY A 154 -9.94 39.42 -8.31
N GLN A 155 -10.86 39.27 -9.28
CA GLN A 155 -10.63 39.69 -10.68
C GLN A 155 -10.42 41.20 -10.82
N GLN A 156 -11.06 41.99 -9.96
CA GLN A 156 -10.92 43.45 -9.92
C GLN A 156 -9.65 43.92 -9.17
N GLY A 157 -8.93 43.00 -8.51
CA GLY A 157 -7.76 43.31 -7.70
C GLY A 157 -8.09 43.81 -6.28
N ASP A 158 -9.36 43.84 -5.88
CA ASP A 158 -9.79 44.20 -4.52
C ASP A 158 -9.61 43.00 -3.58
N SER A 159 -8.36 42.72 -3.22
CA SER A 159 -7.98 41.62 -2.31
C SER A 159 -8.64 41.75 -0.93
N PRO A 160 -8.74 42.95 -0.31
CA PRO A 160 -9.47 43.12 0.96
C PRO A 160 -10.94 42.73 0.88
N ALA A 161 -11.68 43.20 -0.14
CA ALA A 161 -13.09 42.86 -0.30
C ALA A 161 -13.28 41.36 -0.61
N ALA A 162 -12.44 40.80 -1.48
CA ALA A 162 -12.43 39.38 -1.79
C ALA A 162 -12.22 38.53 -0.52
N ALA A 163 -11.18 38.85 0.26
CA ALA A 163 -10.90 38.14 1.51
C ALA A 163 -12.07 38.22 2.50
N GLN A 164 -12.73 39.38 2.61
CA GLN A 164 -13.88 39.51 3.50
C GLN A 164 -15.04 38.61 3.10
N THR A 165 -15.35 38.52 1.79
CA THR A 165 -16.43 37.64 1.32
C THR A 165 -16.13 36.16 1.55
N TYR A 166 -14.89 35.70 1.33
CA TYR A 166 -14.50 34.32 1.63
C TYR A 166 -14.57 33.99 3.13
N ARG A 167 -14.18 34.93 4.01
CA ARG A 167 -14.35 34.73 5.46
C ARG A 167 -15.81 34.52 5.84
N VAL A 168 -16.73 35.28 5.25
CA VAL A 168 -18.17 35.11 5.51
C VAL A 168 -18.64 33.70 5.14
N VAL A 169 -18.13 33.12 4.04
CA VAL A 169 -18.43 31.72 3.68
C VAL A 169 -17.96 30.76 4.79
N LEU A 170 -16.74 30.93 5.28
CA LEU A 170 -16.17 30.07 6.32
C LEU A 170 -16.86 30.20 7.69
N GLU A 171 -17.23 31.42 8.07
CA GLU A 171 -17.78 31.73 9.39
C GLU A 171 -19.28 31.46 9.48
N LYS A 172 -20.05 31.83 8.45
CA LYS A 172 -21.51 31.73 8.46
C LYS A 172 -22.04 30.49 7.76
N TYR A 173 -21.29 29.96 6.79
CA TYR A 173 -21.77 28.88 5.91
C TYR A 173 -20.76 27.73 5.77
N PRO A 174 -20.17 27.21 6.87
CA PRO A 174 -19.10 26.20 6.79
C PRO A 174 -19.51 24.87 6.15
N ALA A 175 -20.81 24.54 6.19
CA ALA A 175 -21.37 23.30 5.63
C ALA A 175 -21.99 23.49 4.23
N ALA A 176 -22.03 24.71 3.69
CA ALA A 176 -22.69 24.99 2.42
C ALA A 176 -21.93 24.39 1.23
N SER A 177 -22.69 23.97 0.22
CA SER A 177 -22.16 23.42 -1.02
C SER A 177 -22.63 24.24 -2.23
N GLY A 178 -21.77 24.35 -3.24
CA GLY A 178 -22.13 25.00 -4.50
C GLY A 178 -23.01 24.13 -5.40
N GLU A 179 -23.37 24.66 -6.57
CA GLU A 179 -24.20 23.96 -7.55
C GLU A 179 -23.57 22.66 -8.11
N SER A 180 -22.24 22.53 -8.01
CA SER A 180 -21.51 21.30 -8.34
C SER A 180 -21.61 20.22 -7.26
N GLY A 181 -22.21 20.53 -6.11
CA GLY A 181 -22.21 19.68 -4.91
C GLY A 181 -20.88 19.70 -4.15
N LEU A 182 -19.92 20.54 -4.54
CA LEU A 182 -18.66 20.71 -3.83
C LEU A 182 -18.84 21.61 -2.59
N PRO A 183 -18.22 21.26 -1.45
CA PRO A 183 -18.23 22.11 -0.28
C PRO A 183 -17.49 23.42 -0.54
N LEU A 184 -18.10 24.56 -0.19
CA LEU A 184 -17.54 25.89 -0.46
C LEU A 184 -16.44 26.26 0.53
N ALA A 185 -16.45 25.71 1.75
CA ALA A 185 -15.47 26.03 2.77
C ALA A 185 -14.01 25.77 2.35
N PRO A 186 -13.60 24.55 1.89
CA PRO A 186 -12.21 24.32 1.47
C PRO A 186 -11.82 25.18 0.26
N LEU A 187 -12.77 25.51 -0.63
CA LEU A 187 -12.52 26.41 -1.76
C LEU A 187 -12.27 27.85 -1.31
N ALA A 188 -13.08 28.36 -0.38
CA ALA A 188 -12.96 29.70 0.17
C ALA A 188 -11.66 29.85 0.98
N GLN A 189 -11.32 28.84 1.79
CA GLN A 189 -10.06 28.80 2.53
C GLN A 189 -8.86 28.78 1.59
N PHE A 190 -8.91 27.98 0.52
CA PHE A 190 -7.86 27.96 -0.49
C PHE A 190 -7.67 29.33 -1.15
N LYS A 191 -8.76 29.99 -1.55
CA LYS A 191 -8.71 31.36 -2.12
C LYS A 191 -8.19 32.41 -1.13
N LEU A 192 -8.46 32.26 0.17
CA LEU A 192 -7.86 33.12 1.20
C LEU A 192 -6.35 32.95 1.32
N ILE A 193 -5.86 31.71 1.26
CA ILE A 193 -4.42 31.41 1.28
C ILE A 193 -3.75 32.02 0.04
N GLU A 194 -4.39 31.97 -1.13
CA GLU A 194 -3.94 32.62 -2.36
C GLU A 194 -3.80 34.14 -2.21
N LEU A 195 -4.81 34.80 -1.63
CA LEU A 195 -4.79 36.25 -1.39
C LEU A 195 -3.77 36.65 -0.32
N ALA A 196 -3.57 35.82 0.70
CA ALA A 196 -2.58 36.06 1.74
C ALA A 196 -1.15 35.99 1.20
N ALA A 197 -0.89 35.09 0.25
CA ALA A 197 0.38 35.01 -0.46
C ALA A 197 0.67 36.27 -1.30
N LEU A 198 -0.38 36.90 -1.86
CA LEU A 198 -0.30 38.12 -2.66
C LEU A 198 -0.08 39.41 -1.84
N THR A 199 -0.35 39.38 -0.53
CA THR A 199 -0.40 40.60 0.30
C THR A 199 0.64 40.58 1.42
N THR A 200 1.39 41.68 1.58
CA THR A 200 2.48 41.78 2.57
C THR A 200 2.00 42.07 4.00
N ASN A 201 0.71 42.36 4.24
CA ASN A 201 0.22 42.78 5.55
C ASN A 201 -1.17 42.21 5.92
N ASN A 202 -1.32 41.92 7.23
CA ASN A 202 -2.53 41.65 8.01
C ASN A 202 -3.34 40.36 7.79
N VAL A 203 -3.22 39.64 6.68
CA VAL A 203 -3.97 38.38 6.49
C VAL A 203 -3.29 37.18 7.19
N ALA A 204 -1.98 37.25 7.42
CA ALA A 204 -1.15 36.15 7.91
C ALA A 204 -1.33 35.74 9.40
N GLN A 205 -2.10 36.50 10.18
CA GLN A 205 -2.35 36.21 11.62
C GLN A 205 -3.70 35.52 11.86
N ASP A 206 -4.49 35.31 10.81
CA ASP A 206 -5.82 34.72 10.89
C ASP A 206 -5.74 33.18 10.89
N PRO A 207 -6.27 32.47 11.90
CA PRO A 207 -6.27 31.01 11.95
C PRO A 207 -7.01 30.37 10.76
N LEU A 208 -7.97 31.08 10.14
CA LEU A 208 -8.65 30.61 8.92
C LEU A 208 -7.71 30.55 7.70
N VAL A 209 -6.55 31.20 7.77
CA VAL A 209 -5.56 31.30 6.69
C VAL A 209 -4.34 30.43 7.00
N SER A 210 -4.39 29.57 8.02
CA SER A 210 -3.28 28.66 8.34
C SER A 210 -3.09 27.62 7.23
N PRO A 211 -1.99 27.67 6.45
CA PRO A 211 -1.74 26.70 5.38
C PRO A 211 -1.52 25.30 5.93
N MET A 212 -0.95 25.19 7.14
CA MET A 212 -0.77 23.93 7.85
C MET A 212 -2.11 23.31 8.25
N ALA A 213 -3.03 24.12 8.79
CA ALA A 213 -4.36 23.63 9.14
C ALA A 213 -5.14 23.20 7.88
N PHE A 214 -5.03 23.97 6.80
CA PHE A 214 -5.60 23.62 5.51
C PHE A 214 -5.08 22.28 4.99
N CYS A 215 -3.76 22.09 4.93
CA CYS A 215 -3.10 20.82 4.55
C CYS A 215 -3.60 19.64 5.37
N SER A 216 -3.63 19.80 6.70
CA SER A 216 -4.10 18.75 7.60
C SER A 216 -5.57 18.40 7.34
N ASN A 217 -6.42 19.40 7.13
CA ASN A 217 -7.85 19.19 6.87
C ASN A 217 -8.10 18.46 5.55
N ILE A 218 -7.41 18.82 4.46
CA ILE A 218 -7.61 18.18 3.15
C ILE A 218 -7.02 16.77 3.06
N LEU A 219 -6.06 16.41 3.92
CA LEU A 219 -5.59 15.04 4.10
C LEU A 219 -6.57 14.20 4.93
N ASN A 220 -7.12 14.77 6.00
CA ASN A 220 -8.09 14.09 6.86
C ASN A 220 -9.49 13.94 6.22
N HIS A 221 -9.86 14.86 5.34
CA HIS A 221 -11.12 14.86 4.61
C HIS A 221 -10.89 14.97 3.09
N PRO A 222 -10.29 13.94 2.47
CA PRO A 222 -9.86 14.05 1.10
C PRO A 222 -11.03 14.01 0.12
N THR A 223 -10.90 14.81 -0.93
CA THR A 223 -11.84 14.92 -2.03
C THR A 223 -11.09 14.74 -3.34
N PRO A 224 -11.79 14.58 -4.49
CA PRO A 224 -11.14 14.57 -5.79
C PRO A 224 -10.33 15.85 -6.10
N LEU A 225 -10.55 16.95 -5.36
CA LEU A 225 -9.81 18.20 -5.51
C LEU A 225 -8.55 18.30 -4.63
N THR A 226 -8.34 17.37 -3.67
CA THR A 226 -7.13 17.36 -2.83
C THR A 226 -5.82 17.48 -3.64
N PRO A 227 -5.58 16.72 -4.73
CA PRO A 227 -4.37 16.89 -5.52
C PRO A 227 -4.28 18.25 -6.22
N TYR A 228 -5.41 18.87 -6.57
CA TYR A 228 -5.43 20.20 -7.17
C TYR A 228 -4.99 21.27 -6.15
N PHE A 229 -5.52 21.23 -4.93
CA PHE A 229 -5.14 22.16 -3.86
C PHE A 229 -3.66 22.08 -3.49
N LEU A 230 -3.07 20.89 -3.58
CA LEU A 230 -1.67 20.65 -3.26
C LEU A 230 -0.72 20.88 -4.45
N SER A 231 -1.26 21.08 -5.65
CA SER A 231 -0.44 21.15 -6.85
C SER A 231 0.39 22.45 -6.92
N PRO A 232 1.67 22.38 -7.33
CA PRO A 232 2.51 23.55 -7.59
C PRO A 232 2.04 24.42 -8.76
N GLY A 233 1.10 23.92 -9.57
CA GLY A 233 0.52 24.65 -10.70
C GLY A 233 -0.71 25.48 -10.34
N SER A 234 -1.13 25.46 -9.07
CA SER A 234 -2.22 26.32 -8.60
C SER A 234 -1.80 27.80 -8.56
N GLU A 235 -2.75 28.71 -8.72
CA GLU A 235 -2.48 30.16 -8.66
C GLU A 235 -1.79 30.54 -7.34
N ALA A 236 -2.09 29.84 -6.23
CA ALA A 236 -1.42 29.91 -4.93
C ALA A 236 0.09 29.69 -4.97
N ALA A 237 0.55 28.66 -5.67
CA ALA A 237 1.95 28.23 -5.63
C ALA A 237 2.89 29.21 -6.35
N ASN A 238 2.38 29.99 -7.30
CA ASN A 238 3.15 31.01 -8.03
C ASN A 238 3.41 32.28 -7.21
N VAL A 239 2.65 32.49 -6.13
CA VAL A 239 2.68 33.73 -5.35
C VAL A 239 3.07 33.51 -3.89
N SER A 240 3.07 32.26 -3.45
CA SER A 240 3.37 31.88 -2.07
C SER A 240 4.83 32.12 -1.68
N SER A 241 5.09 32.44 -0.42
CA SER A 241 6.46 32.45 0.10
C SER A 241 7.09 31.04 0.01
N LEU A 242 8.42 30.97 -0.05
CA LEU A 242 9.17 29.69 -0.15
C LEU A 242 8.69 28.65 0.88
N SER A 243 8.36 29.06 2.11
CA SER A 243 7.88 28.17 3.17
C SER A 243 6.50 27.54 2.90
N HIS A 244 5.60 28.25 2.24
CA HIS A 244 4.26 27.75 1.89
C HIS A 244 4.35 26.72 0.76
N HIS A 245 5.17 27.00 -0.25
CA HIS A 245 5.41 26.08 -1.36
C HIS A 245 6.01 24.76 -0.87
N ASP A 246 7.02 24.82 0.02
CA ASP A 246 7.64 23.62 0.60
C ASP A 246 6.65 22.79 1.42
N LEU A 247 5.74 23.43 2.16
CA LEU A 247 4.69 22.75 2.92
C LEU A 247 3.69 22.04 2.00
N MET A 248 3.18 22.71 0.96
CA MET A 248 2.26 22.10 -0.01
C MET A 248 2.92 20.93 -0.73
N ALA A 249 4.18 21.07 -1.13
CA ALA A 249 4.95 20.01 -1.77
C ALA A 249 5.23 18.81 -0.83
N ALA A 250 5.48 19.07 0.46
CA ALA A 250 5.58 18.01 1.46
C ALA A 250 4.25 17.26 1.63
N THR A 251 3.16 18.01 1.75
CA THR A 251 1.80 17.45 1.89
C THR A 251 1.38 16.66 0.65
N LEU A 252 1.77 17.11 -0.55
CA LEU A 252 1.52 16.37 -1.80
C LEU A 252 2.21 15.00 -1.78
N ARG A 253 3.44 14.92 -1.28
CA ARG A 253 4.16 13.64 -1.15
C ARG A 253 3.46 12.71 -0.16
N GLU A 254 2.96 13.23 0.96
CA GLU A 254 2.16 12.46 1.91
C GLU A 254 0.89 11.92 1.26
N TRP A 255 0.15 12.80 0.56
CA TRP A 255 -1.03 12.41 -0.23
C TRP A 255 -0.73 11.31 -1.25
N GLU A 256 0.38 11.40 -1.99
CA GLU A 256 0.76 10.39 -2.98
C GLU A 256 1.07 9.03 -2.34
N ILE A 257 1.67 9.03 -1.15
CA ILE A 257 1.92 7.80 -0.37
C ILE A 257 0.59 7.20 0.08
N GLU A 258 -0.31 8.01 0.63
CA GLU A 258 -1.64 7.57 1.04
C GLU A 258 -2.47 7.05 -0.14
N GLU A 259 -2.47 7.76 -1.27
CA GLU A 259 -3.18 7.35 -2.48
C GLU A 259 -2.70 5.99 -3.00
N GLN A 260 -1.40 5.70 -2.92
CA GLN A 260 -0.88 4.37 -3.21
C GLN A 260 -1.43 3.32 -2.24
N SER A 261 -1.47 3.61 -0.94
CA SER A 261 -2.07 2.73 0.06
C SER A 261 -3.56 2.47 -0.18
N ARG A 262 -4.34 3.49 -0.58
CA ARG A 262 -5.77 3.35 -0.95
C ARG A 262 -5.96 2.37 -2.09
N ARG A 263 -5.11 2.49 -3.12
CA ARG A 263 -5.14 1.59 -4.28
C ARG A 263 -4.76 0.17 -3.89
N LEU A 264 -3.81 0.01 -2.97
CA LEU A 264 -3.39 -1.32 -2.49
C LEU A 264 -4.54 -1.98 -1.74
N PHE A 265 -5.21 -1.22 -0.86
CA PHE A 265 -6.43 -1.67 -0.21
C PHE A 265 -7.52 -2.07 -1.22
N SER A 266 -7.75 -1.28 -2.27
CA SER A 266 -8.75 -1.60 -3.32
C SER A 266 -8.45 -2.93 -4.02
N ALA A 267 -7.18 -3.27 -4.23
CA ALA A 267 -6.77 -4.55 -4.80
C ALA A 267 -6.82 -5.69 -3.77
N ALA A 268 -6.33 -5.45 -2.55
CA ALA A 268 -6.18 -6.44 -1.48
C ALA A 268 -7.52 -6.84 -0.84
N SER A 269 -8.47 -5.91 -0.72
CA SER A 269 -9.79 -6.13 -0.09
C SER A 269 -10.61 -7.22 -0.79
N LYS A 270 -10.32 -7.53 -2.06
CA LYS A 270 -10.91 -8.66 -2.80
C LYS A 270 -10.58 -10.03 -2.20
N GLN A 271 -9.54 -10.12 -1.38
CA GLN A 271 -9.12 -11.34 -0.69
C GLN A 271 -9.78 -11.49 0.68
N PHE A 272 -10.56 -10.50 1.12
CA PHE A 272 -11.25 -10.57 2.41
C PHE A 272 -12.49 -11.44 2.29
N ASP A 273 -12.55 -12.49 3.09
CA ASP A 273 -13.74 -13.34 3.19
C ASP A 273 -14.77 -12.66 4.10
N LEU A 274 -15.72 -11.96 3.48
CA LEU A 274 -16.86 -11.32 4.16
C LEU A 274 -17.99 -12.32 4.48
N SER A 275 -17.83 -13.61 4.14
CA SER A 275 -18.94 -14.57 4.07
C SER A 275 -18.95 -15.66 5.16
N ARG A 276 -18.03 -15.65 6.13
CA ARG A 276 -18.08 -16.58 7.28
C ARG A 276 -18.97 -16.06 8.40
N PHE A 277 -20.26 -16.22 8.21
CA PHE A 277 -21.30 -15.98 9.22
C PHE A 277 -21.32 -17.10 10.28
N PRO A 278 -21.16 -16.82 11.58
CA PRO A 278 -21.79 -17.64 12.61
C PRO A 278 -23.31 -17.39 12.58
N PRO A 279 -24.17 -18.41 12.79
CA PRO A 279 -25.61 -18.19 12.95
C PRO A 279 -25.85 -17.23 14.12
N ALA A 280 -26.77 -16.30 13.90
CA ALA A 280 -27.06 -15.15 14.75
C ALA A 280 -27.06 -15.48 16.25
N GLY A 281 -26.25 -14.74 17.04
CA GLY A 281 -26.44 -14.69 18.49
C GLY A 281 -25.18 -14.55 19.36
N VAL A 282 -23.96 -14.69 18.85
CA VAL A 282 -22.75 -14.58 19.69
C VAL A 282 -21.59 -13.92 18.93
N GLY A 283 -21.28 -12.67 19.28
CA GLY A 283 -20.01 -12.02 18.95
C GLY A 283 -20.09 -10.89 17.92
N VAL A 284 -19.35 -9.81 18.20
CA VAL A 284 -19.09 -8.70 17.27
C VAL A 284 -18.50 -9.28 15.98
N GLU A 285 -19.09 -8.91 14.85
CA GLU A 285 -18.63 -9.25 13.50
C GLU A 285 -17.13 -8.98 13.39
N LYS A 286 -16.32 -10.00 13.13
CA LYS A 286 -14.86 -9.87 12.95
C LYS A 286 -14.49 -10.40 11.58
N ILE A 287 -13.85 -9.57 10.77
CA ILE A 287 -13.26 -9.99 9.50
C ILE A 287 -12.35 -11.19 9.72
N VAL A 288 -12.48 -12.20 8.86
CA VAL A 288 -11.46 -13.23 8.70
C VAL A 288 -10.51 -12.80 7.57
N ALA A 289 -9.74 -11.73 7.78
CA ALA A 289 -8.66 -11.39 6.86
C ALA A 289 -7.47 -12.32 7.13
N PRO A 290 -6.91 -13.02 6.12
CA PRO A 290 -5.74 -13.86 6.29
C PRO A 290 -4.57 -13.04 6.87
N ARG A 291 -3.74 -13.67 7.72
CA ARG A 291 -2.53 -12.99 8.24
C ARG A 291 -1.52 -12.67 7.15
N LEU A 292 -1.52 -13.44 6.06
CA LEU A 292 -0.58 -13.32 4.96
C LEU A 292 -1.25 -13.80 3.67
N PHE A 293 -1.24 -12.98 2.62
CA PHE A 293 -1.83 -13.37 1.33
C PHE A 293 -1.23 -12.59 0.16
N TRP A 294 -1.30 -13.18 -1.04
CA TRP A 294 -0.89 -12.54 -2.28
C TRP A 294 -2.07 -11.87 -2.98
N PHE A 295 -1.80 -10.75 -3.64
CA PHE A 295 -2.75 -10.08 -4.51
C PHE A 295 -2.01 -9.40 -5.67
N THR A 296 -2.77 -8.98 -6.68
CA THR A 296 -2.22 -8.36 -7.90
C THR A 296 -2.83 -6.98 -8.13
N THR A 297 -2.00 -6.02 -8.51
CA THR A 297 -2.46 -4.70 -8.93
C THR A 297 -2.70 -4.66 -10.45
N PRO A 298 -3.62 -3.81 -10.97
CA PRO A 298 -3.81 -3.66 -12.40
C PRO A 298 -2.53 -3.14 -13.10
N PRO A 299 -2.28 -3.48 -14.38
CA PRO A 299 -1.08 -3.05 -15.12
C PRO A 299 -0.99 -1.54 -15.34
N THR A 300 -2.11 -0.81 -15.22
CA THR A 300 -2.13 0.66 -15.26
C THR A 300 -1.57 1.32 -14.00
N TRP A 301 -1.11 0.52 -13.03
CA TRP A 301 -0.42 0.97 -11.83
C TRP A 301 0.96 1.52 -12.18
N ARG A 302 1.02 2.79 -12.61
CA ARG A 302 2.28 3.53 -12.70
C ARG A 302 2.69 4.02 -11.32
N ARG A 303 3.97 3.87 -10.97
CA ARG A 303 4.62 4.67 -9.93
C ARG A 303 4.33 6.13 -10.28
N SER A 304 3.67 6.90 -9.41
CA SER A 304 3.76 8.36 -9.51
C SER A 304 5.24 8.64 -9.35
N GLY A 305 5.92 8.92 -10.47
CA GLY A 305 7.36 9.05 -10.50
C GLY A 305 7.73 10.20 -9.59
N SER A 306 8.61 9.94 -8.62
CA SER A 306 9.36 10.98 -7.93
C SER A 306 9.79 12.04 -8.94
N HIS A 307 9.28 13.26 -8.79
CA HIS A 307 9.69 14.41 -9.59
C HIS A 307 11.22 14.52 -9.57
N GLY A 308 11.87 14.10 -10.66
CA GLY A 308 13.33 14.11 -10.75
C GLY A 308 13.94 13.22 -11.84
N THR A 309 13.23 12.25 -12.40
CA THR A 309 13.79 11.37 -13.45
C THR A 309 13.21 11.73 -14.83
N ARG A 310 14.11 11.88 -15.83
CA ARG A 310 13.83 12.21 -17.23
C ARG A 310 12.58 11.49 -17.79
N PRO A 311 11.76 12.17 -18.60
CA PRO A 311 10.71 11.51 -19.37
C PRO A 311 11.37 10.61 -20.43
N GLY A 312 11.25 9.30 -20.28
CA GLY A 312 11.85 8.32 -21.20
C GLY A 312 12.33 7.00 -20.58
N ALA A 313 12.24 6.84 -19.25
CA ALA A 313 12.43 5.54 -18.59
C ALA A 313 11.09 5.04 -18.04
N ASP A 314 10.15 4.78 -18.94
CA ASP A 314 8.92 4.06 -18.65
C ASP A 314 9.27 2.59 -18.38
N ALA A 315 9.73 2.29 -17.16
CA ALA A 315 9.84 0.92 -16.69
C ALA A 315 8.42 0.43 -16.39
N GLU A 316 7.82 -0.25 -17.36
CA GLU A 316 6.66 -1.11 -17.16
C GLU A 316 6.95 -1.99 -15.93
N MET A 317 6.07 -1.98 -14.94
CA MET A 317 6.31 -2.69 -13.69
C MET A 317 6.23 -4.19 -13.99
N GLU A 318 7.40 -4.83 -14.17
CA GLU A 318 7.52 -6.20 -14.69
C GLU A 318 6.78 -7.27 -13.86
N ASN A 319 6.27 -6.96 -12.66
CA ASN A 319 5.42 -7.87 -11.90
C ASN A 319 4.38 -7.11 -11.06
N PRO A 320 3.07 -7.34 -11.22
CA PRO A 320 2.03 -6.68 -10.42
C PRO A 320 1.77 -7.35 -9.07
N ASN A 321 2.65 -8.22 -8.57
CA ASN A 321 2.38 -9.11 -7.44
C ASN A 321 2.83 -8.52 -6.11
N TRP A 322 1.93 -8.53 -5.14
CA TRP A 322 2.15 -7.99 -3.81
C TRP A 322 1.79 -9.01 -2.73
N LEU A 323 2.58 -9.02 -1.66
CA LEU A 323 2.32 -9.74 -0.43
C LEU A 323 1.76 -8.76 0.60
N ALA A 324 0.53 -9.00 1.07
CA ALA A 324 -0.02 -8.31 2.22
C ALA A 324 0.26 -9.13 3.48
N ALA A 325 0.92 -8.52 4.46
CA ALA A 325 1.12 -9.07 5.79
C ALA A 325 0.32 -8.27 6.82
N ARG A 326 -0.54 -8.95 7.57
CA ARG A 326 -1.30 -8.36 8.68
C ARG A 326 -0.42 -8.28 9.91
N PHE A 327 -0.43 -7.13 10.56
CA PHE A 327 0.17 -6.95 11.88
C PHE A 327 -0.85 -6.37 12.84
N ASP A 328 -0.76 -6.83 14.09
CA ASP A 328 -1.65 -6.38 15.16
C ASP A 328 -0.87 -5.34 15.97
N TRP A 329 -1.21 -4.05 15.85
CA TRP A 329 -0.54 -3.00 16.62
C TRP A 329 -0.98 -3.07 18.08
N LEU A 330 -0.11 -3.56 18.97
CA LEU A 330 -0.33 -3.55 20.41
C LEU A 330 0.17 -2.21 20.99
N THR A 331 -0.69 -1.20 21.10
CA THR A 331 -0.36 0.01 21.88
C THR A 331 -0.55 -0.26 23.37
N THR A 332 0.54 -0.33 24.14
CA THR A 332 0.46 0.00 25.58
C THR A 332 1.74 0.62 26.11
N SER A 333 1.58 1.78 26.75
CA SER A 333 2.22 2.05 28.05
C SER A 333 1.20 2.14 29.19
N ASN A 334 -0.10 2.36 28.89
CA ASN A 334 -1.14 2.64 29.90
C ASN A 334 -2.38 1.71 29.81
N GLY A 335 -2.27 0.55 29.14
CA GLY A 335 -3.26 -0.54 29.30
C GLY A 335 -4.67 -0.30 28.73
N SER A 336 -4.89 0.66 27.84
CA SER A 336 -6.21 0.81 27.19
C SER A 336 -6.10 1.35 25.77
N TYR A 337 -5.88 0.45 24.80
CA TYR A 337 -6.44 0.55 23.44
C TYR A 337 -6.63 -0.88 22.91
N ILE A 338 -7.87 -1.36 22.91
CA ILE A 338 -8.32 -2.53 22.13
C ILE A 338 -8.72 -1.96 20.77
N GLY A 339 -7.73 -1.60 19.95
CA GLY A 339 -8.02 -1.28 18.55
C GLY A 339 -8.45 -2.57 17.88
N THR A 340 -9.69 -2.64 17.40
CA THR A 340 -10.18 -3.78 16.62
C THR A 340 -9.71 -3.74 15.17
N ASN A 341 -9.27 -2.56 14.72
CA ASN A 341 -8.75 -2.33 13.39
C ASN A 341 -7.53 -3.20 13.06
N HIS A 342 -7.51 -3.73 11.84
CA HIS A 342 -6.41 -4.55 11.32
C HIS A 342 -5.48 -3.73 10.43
N CYS A 343 -4.17 -3.80 10.70
CA CYS A 343 -3.17 -3.11 9.90
C CYS A 343 -2.48 -4.08 8.92
N PHE A 344 -2.21 -3.61 7.71
CA PHE A 344 -1.54 -4.37 6.67
C PHE A 344 -0.35 -3.59 6.12
N VAL A 345 0.74 -4.30 5.88
CA VAL A 345 1.88 -3.83 5.10
C VAL A 345 1.93 -4.62 3.79
N CYS A 346 2.03 -3.92 2.67
CA CYS A 346 2.15 -4.53 1.35
C CYS A 346 3.61 -4.44 0.89
N ARG A 347 4.17 -5.57 0.47
CA ARG A 347 5.53 -5.66 -0.08
C ARG A 347 5.48 -6.22 -1.48
N HIS A 348 6.30 -5.66 -2.36
CA HIS A 348 6.38 -6.15 -3.72
C HIS A 348 7.06 -7.53 -3.76
N GLU A 349 6.70 -8.41 -4.71
CA GLU A 349 7.26 -9.77 -4.78
C GLU A 349 8.80 -9.80 -4.84
N SER A 350 9.42 -8.85 -5.54
CA SER A 350 10.88 -8.73 -5.59
C SER A 350 11.51 -8.35 -4.26
N GLU A 351 10.85 -7.47 -3.50
CA GLU A 351 11.30 -7.11 -2.14
C GLU A 351 11.22 -8.33 -1.23
N VAL A 352 10.11 -9.08 -1.30
CA VAL A 352 9.95 -10.34 -0.56
C VAL A 352 11.08 -11.32 -0.90
N GLY A 353 11.34 -11.58 -2.17
CA GLY A 353 12.43 -12.49 -2.58
C GLY A 353 13.82 -12.06 -2.09
N ASN A 354 14.11 -10.75 -2.16
CA ASN A 354 15.36 -10.18 -1.64
C ASN A 354 15.48 -10.35 -0.12
N PHE A 355 14.41 -10.09 0.64
CA PHE A 355 14.39 -10.26 2.09
C PHE A 355 14.62 -11.72 2.48
N LEU A 356 13.91 -12.66 1.86
CA LEU A 356 14.07 -14.08 2.14
C LEU A 356 15.51 -14.55 1.84
N THR A 357 16.08 -14.10 0.72
CA THR A 357 17.46 -14.40 0.34
C THR A 357 18.45 -13.87 1.39
N ALA A 358 18.23 -12.66 1.91
CA ALA A 358 19.09 -12.07 2.93
C ALA A 358 19.05 -12.85 4.25
N VAL A 359 17.85 -13.24 4.71
CA VAL A 359 17.68 -14.02 5.95
C VAL A 359 18.35 -15.39 5.83
N VAL A 360 18.17 -16.07 4.70
CA VAL A 360 18.81 -17.36 4.44
C VAL A 360 20.34 -17.25 4.42
N LYS A 361 20.88 -16.24 3.74
CA LYS A 361 22.34 -16.01 3.69
C LYS A 361 22.94 -15.63 5.03
N ALA A 362 22.18 -15.00 5.92
CA ALA A 362 22.61 -14.62 7.26
C ALA A 362 22.54 -15.79 8.27
N ALA A 363 21.82 -16.87 7.95
CA ALA A 363 21.74 -18.03 8.81
C ALA A 363 23.07 -18.81 8.86
N LYS A 364 23.19 -19.71 9.86
CA LYS A 364 24.37 -20.58 10.02
C LYS A 364 24.70 -21.29 8.70
N PRO A 365 25.99 -21.60 8.42
CA PRO A 365 26.39 -22.22 7.17
C PRO A 365 25.60 -23.51 6.93
N ILE A 366 24.78 -23.47 5.88
CA ILE A 366 23.95 -24.58 5.44
C ILE A 366 24.84 -25.48 4.60
N PRO A 367 24.90 -26.79 4.89
CA PRO A 367 25.73 -27.69 4.12
C PRO A 367 25.39 -27.66 2.63
N ASP A 368 26.41 -27.62 1.76
CA ASP A 368 26.30 -27.53 0.30
C ASP A 368 25.37 -28.56 -0.37
N TYR A 369 25.11 -29.70 0.29
CA TYR A 369 24.25 -30.77 -0.21
C TYR A 369 22.76 -30.54 0.09
N PHE A 370 22.41 -29.45 0.78
CA PHE A 370 21.03 -29.00 0.94
C PHE A 370 20.72 -27.82 0.01
N GLY A 371 19.53 -27.86 -0.59
CA GLY A 371 18.88 -26.71 -1.20
C GLY A 371 17.77 -26.19 -0.29
N ILE A 372 17.40 -24.92 -0.42
CA ILE A 372 16.29 -24.33 0.33
C ILE A 372 15.23 -23.84 -0.65
N GLY A 373 14.02 -24.38 -0.51
CA GLY A 373 12.82 -23.81 -1.11
C GLY A 373 12.06 -23.02 -0.04
N VAL A 374 11.50 -21.87 -0.42
CA VAL A 374 10.60 -21.10 0.44
C VAL A 374 9.29 -20.89 -0.30
N GLU A 375 8.20 -21.28 0.36
CA GLU A 375 6.84 -21.00 -0.08
C GLU A 375 6.19 -20.05 0.93
N VAL A 376 5.66 -18.94 0.43
CA VAL A 376 5.01 -17.91 1.23
C VAL A 376 3.55 -17.87 0.81
N ALA A 377 2.63 -18.12 1.75
CA ALA A 377 1.18 -18.06 1.50
C ALA A 377 0.73 -18.80 0.22
N GLY A 378 1.24 -20.01 -0.03
CA GLY A 378 0.84 -20.83 -1.19
C GLY A 378 1.62 -20.56 -2.48
N LYS A 379 2.62 -19.66 -2.46
CA LYS A 379 3.38 -19.24 -3.65
C LYS A 379 4.88 -19.26 -3.40
N GLN A 380 5.64 -19.75 -4.39
CA GLN A 380 7.10 -19.60 -4.42
C GLN A 380 7.47 -18.23 -5.01
N PRO A 381 8.19 -17.36 -4.28
CA PRO A 381 8.56 -16.03 -4.78
C PRO A 381 9.57 -16.11 -5.91
N ALA A 382 9.31 -15.42 -7.04
CA ALA A 382 10.16 -15.50 -8.24
C ALA A 382 11.62 -15.03 -8.04
N PHE A 383 11.85 -14.12 -7.09
CA PHE A 383 13.15 -13.49 -6.83
C PHE A 383 13.93 -14.14 -5.67
N PHE A 384 13.48 -15.30 -5.20
CA PHE A 384 14.22 -16.07 -4.21
C PHE A 384 15.21 -17.02 -4.91
N ASP A 385 16.51 -16.84 -4.63
CA ASP A 385 17.60 -17.62 -5.24
C ASP A 385 17.48 -19.09 -4.81
N THR A 386 16.92 -19.90 -5.70
CA THR A 386 16.53 -21.30 -5.46
C THR A 386 17.23 -22.20 -6.46
N ASP A 387 18.53 -22.44 -6.29
CA ASP A 387 19.14 -23.56 -7.00
C ASP A 387 18.77 -24.88 -6.32
N LEU A 388 17.56 -25.35 -6.60
CA LEU A 388 17.05 -26.65 -6.16
C LEU A 388 17.47 -27.79 -7.11
N ARG A 389 18.34 -27.55 -8.10
CA ARG A 389 18.76 -28.61 -9.03
C ARG A 389 19.56 -29.66 -8.28
N LEU A 390 19.16 -30.93 -8.44
CA LEU A 390 19.94 -32.04 -7.91
C LEU A 390 21.31 -32.04 -8.60
N TRP A 391 22.36 -32.40 -7.85
CA TRP A 391 23.71 -32.43 -8.40
C TRP A 391 24.48 -33.63 -7.84
N HIS A 392 25.52 -34.05 -8.57
CA HIS A 392 26.47 -35.03 -8.08
C HIS A 392 27.90 -34.61 -8.39
N TYR A 393 28.86 -35.16 -7.64
CA TYR A 393 30.27 -35.00 -7.96
C TYR A 393 30.62 -35.88 -9.16
N PHE A 394 31.17 -35.26 -10.20
CA PHE A 394 31.75 -35.94 -11.34
C PHE A 394 33.28 -35.93 -11.21
N HIS A 395 33.87 -37.12 -11.15
CA HIS A 395 35.31 -37.31 -11.13
C HIS A 395 35.80 -37.56 -12.55
N TYR A 396 36.74 -36.74 -13.03
CA TYR A 396 37.37 -36.95 -14.34
C TYR A 396 38.88 -37.23 -14.17
N GLY A 397 39.37 -38.26 -14.87
CA GLY A 397 40.75 -38.73 -14.79
C GLY A 397 41.68 -38.10 -15.84
N GLY A 398 42.95 -37.89 -15.48
CA GLY A 398 44.01 -37.37 -16.35
C GLY A 398 45.09 -36.58 -15.58
N LYS A 399 46.16 -36.14 -16.26
CA LYS A 399 47.11 -35.16 -15.69
C LYS A 399 46.37 -33.82 -15.56
N GLY A 400 45.90 -33.50 -14.34
CA GLY A 400 44.99 -32.39 -14.06
C GLY A 400 43.57 -32.81 -13.65
N GLY A 401 43.36 -34.11 -13.36
CA GLY A 401 42.08 -34.62 -12.88
C GLY A 401 41.58 -33.87 -11.65
N GLY A 402 40.27 -33.62 -11.62
CA GLY A 402 39.60 -32.83 -10.61
C GLY A 402 38.20 -33.32 -10.32
N ILE A 403 37.52 -32.62 -9.43
CA ILE A 403 36.13 -32.87 -9.05
C ILE A 403 35.31 -31.67 -9.50
N ARG A 404 34.22 -31.88 -10.23
CA ARG A 404 33.26 -30.82 -10.55
C ARG A 404 31.84 -31.22 -10.15
N LYS A 405 31.00 -30.25 -9.81
CA LYS A 405 29.56 -30.45 -9.60
C LYS A 405 28.89 -30.51 -10.99
N GLU A 406 28.16 -31.59 -11.26
CA GLU A 406 27.27 -31.70 -12.42
C GLU A 406 25.82 -31.63 -11.94
N TYR A 407 25.05 -30.71 -12.52
CA TYR A 407 23.65 -30.50 -12.20
C TYR A 407 22.77 -31.36 -13.09
N LEU A 408 21.80 -32.02 -12.47
CA LEU A 408 20.79 -32.85 -13.09
C LEU A 408 19.57 -31.99 -13.44
N SER A 409 18.82 -32.41 -14.46
CA SER A 409 17.55 -31.78 -14.85
C SER A 409 16.44 -31.80 -13.78
N PRO A 410 16.26 -32.86 -12.96
CA PRO A 410 15.28 -32.85 -11.87
C PRO A 410 15.64 -31.88 -10.74
N LEU A 411 14.61 -31.18 -10.22
CA LEU A 411 14.68 -30.36 -9.01
C LEU A 411 14.44 -31.23 -7.77
N ALA A 412 15.06 -30.85 -6.66
CA ALA A 412 14.73 -31.37 -5.34
C ALA A 412 13.31 -30.89 -4.97
N THR A 413 12.43 -31.84 -4.65
CA THR A 413 11.06 -31.61 -4.18
C THR A 413 11.03 -31.40 -2.68
#